data_AF-A0A812U223-F1
#
_entry.id   AF-A0A812U223-F1
#
_cell.length_a   1.000
_cell.length_b   1.000
_cell.length_c   1.000
_cell.angle_alpha   90.00
_cell.angle_beta   90.00
_cell.angle_gamma   90.00
#
_symmetry.space_group_name_H-M   'P 1'
#
loop_
_entity.id
_entity.type
_entity.pdbx_description
1 polymer ?
#
loop_
_entity_poly.entity_id
_entity_poly.type
_entity_poly.pdbx_seq_one_letter_code
_entity_poly.pdbx_strand_id
1 'polypeptide(L)'
;MHGMKRRKRECAEQNVKQECTTDPERDFKQECDEDPERDFKQECVEDPEQDFKQEREQDFKQQSMDEPAQELKQELEQGDVQYEEVQEQGDALQAQPNKRNEPAAALLERIRTGQLATTAQTMRSHIGISDAEWQRKTGKDALTSFMTRYMNKHGARWHYEHQQRFQDNCWVATLVIPSLSGSGRRFTGTWRYSQAAAEETACVTFQFDEQVQEIRRNLPPTMKKIKDYISLDTRRKKELAALGYTPAVVQHDMVAQAYNGFRSLGCRTAEWDGWQWDGDDGARP
;
A
#
# COMPACT_ATOMS: atom_id res chain seq x y z
N MET A 1 -30.12 -16.14 -55.74
CA MET A 1 -30.79 -16.92 -54.67
C MET A 1 -29.83 -18.01 -54.19
N HIS A 2 -29.04 -17.75 -53.15
CA HIS A 2 -28.15 -18.75 -52.54
C HIS A 2 -28.61 -18.99 -51.09
N GLY A 3 -29.20 -20.15 -50.84
CA GLY A 3 -29.69 -20.57 -49.53
C GLY A 3 -28.61 -21.27 -48.72
N MET A 4 -28.12 -20.60 -47.67
CA MET A 4 -27.24 -21.21 -46.66
C MET A 4 -28.07 -21.90 -45.58
N LYS A 5 -28.03 -23.24 -45.58
CA LYS A 5 -28.62 -24.11 -44.55
C LYS A 5 -27.77 -24.05 -43.28
N ARG A 6 -28.39 -23.60 -42.17
CA ARG A 6 -27.85 -23.64 -40.80
C ARG A 6 -27.80 -25.10 -40.30
N ARG A 7 -26.63 -25.57 -39.87
CA ARG A 7 -26.48 -26.83 -39.12
C ARG A 7 -26.50 -26.51 -37.61
N LYS A 8 -27.52 -27.00 -36.91
CA LYS A 8 -27.57 -27.12 -35.45
C LYS A 8 -26.49 -28.12 -35.01
N ARG A 9 -25.69 -27.77 -34.00
CA ARG A 9 -24.88 -28.71 -33.22
C ARG A 9 -25.60 -28.94 -31.91
N GLU A 10 -26.10 -30.15 -31.71
CA GLU A 10 -26.49 -30.69 -30.42
C GLU A 10 -25.20 -31.17 -29.73
N CYS A 11 -24.88 -30.61 -28.57
CA CYS A 11 -23.89 -31.18 -27.66
C CYS A 11 -24.63 -32.05 -26.65
N ALA A 12 -24.31 -33.34 -26.65
CA ALA A 12 -24.82 -34.33 -25.73
C ALA A 12 -24.24 -34.10 -24.32
N GLU A 13 -25.13 -34.06 -23.33
CA GLU A 13 -24.82 -34.17 -21.92
C GLU A 13 -24.44 -35.62 -21.59
N GLN A 14 -23.23 -35.84 -21.06
CA GLN A 14 -22.87 -37.10 -20.40
C GLN A 14 -22.92 -36.90 -18.89
N ASN A 15 -23.97 -37.45 -18.29
CA ASN A 15 -24.12 -37.71 -16.86
C ASN A 15 -23.13 -38.80 -16.44
N VAL A 16 -22.13 -38.47 -15.61
CA VAL A 16 -21.37 -39.47 -14.84
C VAL A 16 -21.79 -39.35 -13.38
N LYS A 17 -22.74 -40.20 -12.99
CA LYS A 17 -23.00 -40.52 -11.59
C LYS A 17 -21.89 -41.46 -11.13
N GLN A 18 -21.07 -41.02 -10.18
CA GLN A 18 -20.17 -41.90 -9.45
C GLN A 18 -20.72 -42.04 -8.03
N GLU A 19 -21.46 -43.11 -7.82
CA GLU A 19 -21.82 -43.62 -6.50
C GLU A 19 -20.54 -44.17 -5.85
N CYS A 20 -20.16 -43.64 -4.69
CA CYS A 20 -19.14 -44.22 -3.83
C CYS A 20 -19.79 -44.52 -2.48
N THR A 21 -20.06 -45.79 -2.26
CA THR A 21 -20.69 -46.39 -1.09
C THR A 21 -19.61 -46.91 -0.11
N THR A 22 -19.81 -46.62 1.19
CA THR A 22 -19.50 -47.46 2.39
C THR A 22 -18.05 -47.95 2.59
N ASP A 23 -17.31 -47.51 3.62
CA ASP A 23 -17.30 -47.99 5.04
C ASP A 23 -15.89 -48.60 5.33
N PRO A 24 -15.35 -48.81 6.55
CA PRO A 24 -15.77 -48.42 7.91
C PRO A 24 -14.71 -47.69 8.76
N GLU A 25 -15.21 -47.23 9.90
CA GLU A 25 -14.53 -46.88 11.15
C GLU A 25 -13.30 -47.76 11.44
N ARG A 26 -12.15 -47.11 11.65
CA ARG A 26 -10.96 -47.75 12.20
C ARG A 26 -10.59 -47.04 13.49
N ASP A 27 -11.12 -47.56 14.59
CA ASP A 27 -10.70 -47.26 15.95
C ASP A 27 -9.21 -47.56 16.10
N PHE A 28 -8.39 -46.51 16.17
CA PHE A 28 -7.01 -46.61 16.61
C PHE A 28 -6.94 -46.02 18.02
N LYS A 29 -7.28 -46.85 19.02
CA LYS A 29 -6.83 -46.66 20.39
C LYS A 29 -5.34 -46.98 20.43
N GLN A 30 -4.51 -45.96 20.58
CA GLN A 30 -3.12 -46.14 20.98
C GLN A 30 -2.98 -45.54 22.37
N GLU A 31 -3.03 -46.43 23.37
CA GLU A 31 -2.48 -46.22 24.70
C GLU A 31 -0.99 -45.89 24.55
N CYS A 32 -0.59 -44.72 25.04
CA CYS A 32 0.79 -44.46 25.44
C CYS A 32 0.72 -43.98 26.89
N ASP A 33 0.80 -44.95 27.77
CA ASP A 33 1.14 -44.79 29.18
C ASP A 33 2.57 -44.23 29.34
N GLU A 34 2.72 -43.50 30.45
CA GLU A 34 3.93 -43.36 31.26
C GLU A 34 5.10 -42.48 30.76
N ASP A 35 5.03 -41.23 31.24
CA ASP A 35 6.07 -40.44 31.91
C ASP A 35 7.32 -41.23 32.38
N PRO A 36 8.53 -40.67 32.18
CA PRO A 36 9.16 -40.11 33.37
C PRO A 36 9.90 -38.78 33.14
N GLU A 37 9.53 -37.82 34.00
CA GLU A 37 10.34 -36.73 34.55
C GLU A 37 11.84 -36.99 34.43
N ARG A 38 12.45 -36.41 33.40
CA ARG A 38 13.91 -36.36 33.28
C ARG A 38 14.39 -35.05 33.88
N ASP A 39 14.73 -35.13 35.16
CA ASP A 39 15.53 -34.15 35.90
C ASP A 39 16.85 -33.87 35.15
N PHE A 40 16.83 -32.85 34.30
CA PHE A 40 18.05 -32.28 33.72
C PHE A 40 18.53 -31.15 34.64
N LYS A 41 19.19 -31.54 35.74
CA LYS A 41 20.12 -30.66 36.44
C LYS A 41 21.34 -30.47 35.54
N GLN A 42 21.32 -29.43 34.70
CA GLN A 42 22.53 -28.95 34.06
C GLN A 42 23.06 -27.75 34.83
N GLU A 43 24.29 -27.94 35.30
CA GLU A 43 25.11 -27.03 36.05
C GLU A 43 25.07 -25.60 35.51
N CYS A 44 25.08 -24.67 36.47
CA CYS A 44 25.54 -23.31 36.30
C CYS A 44 26.87 -23.30 35.55
N VAL A 45 26.85 -22.86 34.30
CA VAL A 45 28.04 -22.33 33.64
C VAL A 45 27.92 -20.82 33.67
N GLU A 46 28.93 -20.23 34.29
CA GLU A 46 29.12 -18.81 34.47
C GLU A 46 29.06 -18.04 33.15
N ASP A 47 28.45 -16.88 33.30
CA ASP A 47 28.37 -15.73 32.43
C ASP A 47 29.69 -15.37 31.70
N PRO A 48 29.68 -15.20 30.37
CA PRO A 48 30.60 -14.28 29.72
C PRO A 48 29.84 -13.17 28.95
N GLU A 49 28.97 -12.42 29.63
CA GLU A 49 28.68 -11.02 29.28
C GLU A 49 29.87 -10.12 29.65
N GLN A 50 31.02 -10.33 29.00
CA GLN A 50 32.10 -9.35 28.93
C GLN A 50 33.12 -9.85 27.90
N ASP A 51 33.00 -9.39 26.65
CA ASP A 51 34.15 -9.11 25.76
C ASP A 51 33.77 -8.73 24.32
N PHE A 52 32.50 -8.81 23.89
CA PHE A 52 32.14 -8.49 22.49
C PHE A 52 31.77 -7.02 22.19
N LYS A 53 32.12 -6.07 23.07
CA LYS A 53 31.84 -4.63 22.88
C LYS A 53 33.06 -3.73 22.76
N GLN A 54 34.28 -4.25 22.69
CA GLN A 54 35.50 -3.40 22.73
C GLN A 54 36.44 -3.49 21.52
N GLU A 55 36.02 -4.04 20.38
CA GLU A 55 36.85 -4.02 19.15
C GLU A 55 36.18 -3.43 17.89
N ARG A 56 34.93 -2.97 17.95
CA ARG A 56 34.26 -2.37 16.77
C ARG A 56 34.16 -0.83 16.78
N GLU A 57 34.69 -0.17 17.79
CA GLU A 57 34.71 1.30 17.89
C GLU A 57 36.09 1.94 17.70
N GLN A 58 37.15 1.16 17.47
CA GLN A 58 38.48 1.72 17.18
C GLN A 58 38.78 1.94 15.68
N ASP A 59 38.04 1.30 14.76
CA ASP A 59 38.26 1.47 13.31
C ASP A 59 37.45 2.63 12.67
N PHE A 60 36.62 3.35 13.43
CA PHE A 60 35.83 4.47 12.88
C PHE A 60 36.29 5.86 13.33
N LYS A 61 37.39 5.96 14.08
CA LYS A 61 37.94 7.24 14.57
C LYS A 61 39.30 7.63 14.00
N GLN A 62 39.83 6.88 13.03
CA GLN A 62 41.16 7.15 12.46
C GLN A 62 41.13 7.44 10.95
N GLN A 63 40.11 8.18 10.50
CA GLN A 63 40.08 8.80 9.16
C GLN A 63 39.53 10.23 9.13
N SER A 64 39.37 10.89 10.28
CA SER A 64 39.09 12.33 10.30
C SER A 64 40.25 13.09 10.91
N MET A 65 40.80 14.03 10.13
CA MET A 65 41.85 15.01 10.44
C MET A 65 43.23 14.67 9.88
N ASP A 66 43.38 14.86 8.56
CA ASP A 66 44.45 15.72 8.07
C ASP A 66 43.91 16.57 6.89
N GLU A 67 43.98 17.88 7.12
CA GLU A 67 43.67 18.99 6.23
C GLU A 67 44.74 19.10 5.09
N PRO A 68 44.53 19.86 3.98
CA PRO A 68 44.28 21.30 4.07
C PRO A 68 43.15 21.82 3.16
N ALA A 69 42.33 22.67 3.76
CA ALA A 69 41.43 23.56 3.06
C ALA A 69 42.21 24.78 2.55
N GLN A 70 42.90 24.64 1.42
CA GLN A 70 43.43 25.78 0.65
C GLN A 70 43.71 25.29 -0.78
N GLU A 71 42.84 25.66 -1.74
CA GLU A 71 43.02 25.67 -3.22
C GLU A 71 41.75 25.28 -4.01
N LEU A 72 40.58 25.82 -3.66
CA LEU A 72 39.39 25.75 -4.53
C LEU A 72 38.57 27.05 -4.48
N LYS A 73 39.25 28.17 -4.75
CA LYS A 73 38.63 29.49 -4.94
C LYS A 73 39.06 30.21 -6.23
N GLN A 74 39.63 29.50 -7.19
CA GLN A 74 39.91 30.03 -8.53
C GLN A 74 39.65 28.93 -9.54
N GLU A 75 38.41 28.83 -10.03
CA GLU A 75 38.03 28.28 -11.35
C GLU A 75 36.48 28.21 -11.45
N LEU A 76 35.81 29.31 -11.10
CA LEU A 76 34.37 29.50 -11.33
C LEU A 76 34.10 30.88 -11.94
N GLU A 77 34.98 31.27 -12.86
CA GLU A 77 34.69 32.25 -13.89
C GLU A 77 35.08 31.62 -15.23
N GLN A 78 34.16 31.62 -16.19
CA GLN A 78 34.27 31.11 -17.55
C GLN A 78 33.91 29.64 -17.76
N GLY A 79 32.61 29.35 -17.60
CA GLY A 79 31.98 28.18 -18.17
C GLY A 79 30.49 28.44 -18.36
N ASP A 80 30.13 29.08 -19.49
CA ASP A 80 28.76 29.15 -20.01
C ASP A 80 28.29 27.71 -20.30
N VAL A 81 27.83 27.03 -19.26
CA VAL A 81 27.04 25.81 -19.38
C VAL A 81 25.59 26.24 -19.18
N GLN A 82 24.88 26.38 -20.30
CA GLN A 82 23.42 26.48 -20.30
C GLN A 82 22.86 25.18 -19.72
N TYR A 83 22.59 25.20 -18.42
CA TYR A 83 21.64 24.26 -17.85
C TYR A 83 20.27 24.70 -18.38
N GLU A 84 19.71 23.93 -19.31
CA GLU A 84 18.28 23.96 -19.55
C GLU A 84 17.61 23.59 -18.23
N GLU A 85 17.19 24.64 -17.52
CA GLU A 85 16.28 24.59 -16.41
C GLU A 85 15.04 23.85 -16.91
N VAL A 86 14.98 22.55 -16.63
CA VAL A 86 13.75 21.78 -16.76
C VAL A 86 12.80 22.42 -15.78
N GLN A 87 11.98 23.34 -16.30
CA GLN A 87 10.84 23.90 -15.62
C GLN A 87 10.02 22.71 -15.13
N GLU A 88 10.16 22.39 -13.85
CA GLU A 88 9.09 21.75 -13.11
C GLU A 88 7.86 22.60 -13.42
N GLN A 89 6.97 22.05 -14.24
CA GLN A 89 5.62 22.56 -14.39
C GLN A 89 5.05 22.59 -12.98
N GLY A 90 5.18 23.76 -12.35
CA GLY A 90 4.42 24.18 -11.21
C GLY A 90 2.98 24.17 -11.67
N ASP A 91 2.39 22.98 -11.62
CA ASP A 91 1.00 22.73 -11.90
C ASP A 91 0.26 23.64 -10.94
N ALA A 92 -0.23 24.74 -11.50
CA ALA A 92 -0.88 25.79 -10.76
C ALA A 92 -2.05 25.13 -10.06
N LEU A 93 -1.87 24.80 -8.79
CA LEU A 93 -2.92 24.54 -7.83
C LEU A 93 -3.79 25.78 -7.91
N GLN A 94 -4.79 25.73 -8.79
CA GLN A 94 -5.76 26.78 -9.00
C GLN A 94 -6.30 27.07 -7.62
N ALA A 95 -5.82 28.19 -7.06
CA ALA A 95 -6.19 28.65 -5.76
C ALA A 95 -7.71 28.67 -5.75
N GLN A 96 -8.32 27.77 -4.99
CA GLN A 96 -9.74 27.88 -4.70
C GLN A 96 -9.98 29.33 -4.30
N PRO A 97 -11.02 29.98 -4.86
CA PRO A 97 -11.35 31.35 -4.49
C PRO A 97 -11.43 31.41 -2.98
N ASN A 98 -10.50 32.19 -2.41
CA ASN A 98 -10.15 32.39 -1.01
C ASN A 98 -11.31 32.18 -0.01
N LYS A 99 -11.70 30.92 0.25
CA LYS A 99 -12.52 30.62 1.44
C LYS A 99 -11.71 30.81 2.70
N ARG A 100 -10.39 31.03 2.62
CA ARG A 100 -9.46 31.31 3.73
C ARG A 100 -9.92 32.41 4.70
N ASN A 101 -10.77 33.33 4.26
CA ASN A 101 -11.30 34.41 5.10
C ASN A 101 -12.65 34.11 5.79
N GLU A 102 -13.22 32.91 5.63
CA GLU A 102 -14.45 32.53 6.34
C GLU A 102 -14.22 32.45 7.87
N PRO A 103 -15.16 32.94 8.71
CA PRO A 103 -15.04 32.86 10.16
C PRO A 103 -15.19 31.41 10.66
N ALA A 104 -14.56 31.09 11.79
CA ALA A 104 -14.61 29.74 12.37
C ALA A 104 -16.04 29.19 12.59
N ALA A 105 -17.00 30.04 12.97
CA ALA A 105 -18.39 29.63 13.14
C ALA A 105 -19.03 29.13 11.83
N ALA A 106 -18.77 29.79 10.70
CA ALA A 106 -19.27 29.36 9.40
C ALA A 106 -18.65 28.03 8.96
N LEU A 107 -17.36 27.83 9.27
CA LEU A 107 -16.69 26.55 9.02
C LEU A 107 -17.35 25.40 9.81
N LEU A 108 -17.67 25.62 11.09
CA LEU A 108 -18.38 24.62 11.90
C LEU A 108 -19.76 24.28 11.33
N GLU A 109 -20.50 25.26 10.83
CA GLU A 109 -21.76 25.02 10.14
C GLU A 109 -21.58 24.20 8.85
N ARG A 110 -20.50 24.44 8.10
CA ARG A 110 -20.18 23.63 6.91
C ARG A 110 -19.86 22.18 7.26
N ILE A 111 -19.17 21.95 8.38
CA ILE A 111 -18.91 20.60 8.90
C ILE A 111 -20.25 19.96 9.29
N ARG A 112 -21.10 20.65 10.06
CA ARG A 112 -22.40 20.11 10.51
C ARG A 112 -23.33 19.77 9.36
N THR A 113 -23.36 20.61 8.32
CA THR A 113 -24.19 20.43 7.13
C THR A 113 -23.60 19.47 6.09
N GLY A 114 -22.40 18.92 6.33
CA GLY A 114 -21.74 18.01 5.39
C GLY A 114 -21.27 18.68 4.10
N GLN A 115 -21.25 20.02 4.04
CA GLN A 115 -20.85 20.77 2.85
C GLN A 115 -19.37 20.58 2.50
N LEU A 116 -18.56 20.00 3.38
CA LEU A 116 -17.18 19.64 3.05
C LEU A 116 -17.08 18.48 2.07
N ALA A 117 -18.14 17.70 1.86
CA ALA A 117 -18.19 16.72 0.79
C ALA A 117 -18.06 17.38 -0.60
N THR A 118 -18.47 18.64 -0.77
CA THR A 118 -18.29 19.36 -2.05
C THR A 118 -16.83 19.63 -2.37
N THR A 119 -15.94 19.60 -1.37
CA THR A 119 -14.49 19.69 -1.57
C THR A 119 -13.95 18.50 -2.38
N ALA A 120 -14.58 17.33 -2.30
CA ALA A 120 -14.19 16.21 -3.14
C ALA A 120 -14.38 16.53 -4.62
N GLN A 121 -15.46 17.23 -4.98
CA GLN A 121 -15.75 17.63 -6.35
C GLN A 121 -14.71 18.62 -6.89
N THR A 122 -14.20 19.52 -6.06
CA THR A 122 -13.16 20.47 -6.47
C THR A 122 -11.78 19.81 -6.60
N MET A 123 -11.55 18.69 -5.91
CA MET A 123 -10.36 17.86 -6.03
C MET A 123 -10.47 16.73 -7.06
N ARG A 124 -11.51 16.75 -7.92
CA ARG A 124 -11.80 15.67 -8.88
C ARG A 124 -10.63 15.38 -9.84
N SER A 125 -9.84 16.38 -10.22
CA SER A 125 -8.65 16.21 -11.06
C SER A 125 -7.52 15.42 -10.39
N HIS A 126 -7.56 15.25 -9.07
CA HIS A 126 -6.56 14.49 -8.30
C HIS A 126 -7.01 13.05 -7.99
N ILE A 127 -8.20 12.65 -8.43
CA ILE A 127 -8.69 11.27 -8.31
C ILE A 127 -7.89 10.38 -9.26
N GLY A 128 -7.54 9.20 -8.76
CA GLY A 128 -6.81 8.18 -9.48
C GLY A 128 -5.31 8.43 -9.61
N ILE A 129 -4.62 7.46 -10.21
CA ILE A 129 -3.23 7.59 -10.67
C ILE A 129 -3.28 7.68 -12.19
N SER A 130 -2.71 8.73 -12.78
CA SER A 130 -2.74 8.94 -14.23
C SER A 130 -1.99 7.84 -14.98
N ASP A 131 -2.35 7.58 -16.24
CA ASP A 131 -1.70 6.56 -17.06
C ASP A 131 -0.20 6.85 -17.25
N ALA A 132 0.14 8.13 -17.46
CA ALA A 132 1.53 8.57 -17.58
C ALA A 132 2.31 8.37 -16.27
N GLU A 133 1.73 8.68 -15.11
CA GLU A 133 2.38 8.43 -13.82
C GLU A 133 2.51 6.92 -13.56
N TRP A 134 1.47 6.14 -13.89
CA TRP A 134 1.42 4.71 -13.66
C TRP A 134 2.45 3.94 -14.48
N GLN A 135 2.63 4.30 -15.75
CA GLN A 135 3.57 3.64 -16.66
C GLN A 135 5.04 3.98 -16.37
N ARG A 136 5.31 5.14 -15.74
CA ARG A 136 6.68 5.54 -15.37
C ARG A 136 7.21 4.82 -14.13
N LYS A 137 6.34 4.24 -13.31
CA LYS A 137 6.73 3.55 -12.08
C LYS A 137 7.18 2.11 -12.37
N THR A 138 8.15 1.64 -11.58
CA THR A 138 8.46 0.21 -11.48
C THR A 138 7.26 -0.55 -10.93
N GLY A 139 7.22 -1.87 -11.08
CA GLY A 139 6.12 -2.69 -10.58
C GLY A 139 5.94 -2.51 -9.06
N LYS A 140 7.05 -2.54 -8.30
CA LYS A 140 7.04 -2.35 -6.84
C LYS A 140 6.59 -0.95 -6.42
N ASP A 141 7.02 0.09 -7.13
CA ASP A 141 6.59 1.46 -6.83
C ASP A 141 5.12 1.69 -7.16
N ALA A 142 4.63 1.10 -8.27
CA ALA A 142 3.23 1.13 -8.66
C ALA A 142 2.35 0.44 -7.61
N LEU A 143 2.76 -0.75 -7.15
CA LEU A 143 2.10 -1.48 -6.06
C LEU A 143 2.06 -0.64 -4.77
N THR A 144 3.20 -0.08 -4.36
CA THR A 144 3.30 0.72 -3.13
C THR A 144 2.42 1.96 -3.20
N SER A 145 2.46 2.68 -4.33
CA SER A 145 1.66 3.87 -4.56
C SER A 145 0.16 3.57 -4.55
N PHE A 146 -0.26 2.48 -5.22
CA PHE A 146 -1.63 1.98 -5.23
C PHE A 146 -2.09 1.63 -3.81
N MET A 147 -1.35 0.77 -3.11
CA MET A 147 -1.75 0.24 -1.81
C MET A 147 -1.80 1.32 -0.73
N THR A 148 -0.89 2.31 -0.79
CA THR A 148 -0.92 3.47 0.12
C THR A 148 -2.24 4.23 0.04
N ARG A 149 -2.81 4.37 -1.16
CA ARG A 149 -4.09 5.07 -1.37
C ARG A 149 -5.30 4.16 -1.16
N TYR A 150 -5.20 2.91 -1.60
CA TYR A 150 -6.31 1.96 -1.55
C TYR A 150 -6.63 1.51 -0.12
N MET A 151 -5.61 1.32 0.72
CA MET A 151 -5.79 0.85 2.10
C MET A 151 -6.00 1.97 3.12
N ASN A 152 -5.54 3.20 2.83
CA ASN A 152 -5.57 4.36 3.73
C ASN A 152 -4.94 4.16 5.13
N LYS A 153 -4.35 2.98 5.40
CA LYS A 153 -3.75 2.62 6.69
C LYS A 153 -2.26 2.30 6.50
N HIS A 154 -1.45 2.75 7.46
CA HIS A 154 -0.04 2.42 7.52
C HIS A 154 0.11 0.95 7.94
N GLY A 155 0.39 0.10 6.96
CA GLY A 155 0.51 -1.35 7.16
C GLY A 155 0.20 -2.05 5.86
N ALA A 156 1.21 -2.18 4.99
CA ALA A 156 1.09 -2.97 3.78
C ALA A 156 0.78 -4.42 4.17
N ARG A 157 -0.43 -4.89 3.88
CA ARG A 157 -0.84 -6.30 4.08
C ARG A 157 -0.91 -7.06 2.77
N TRP A 158 0.03 -6.76 1.90
CA TRP A 158 0.38 -7.64 0.81
C TRP A 158 1.65 -8.38 1.19
N HIS A 159 1.79 -9.61 0.72
CA HIS A 159 3.00 -10.39 0.91
C HIS A 159 3.27 -11.21 -0.34
N TYR A 160 4.49 -11.74 -0.44
CA TYR A 160 4.84 -12.69 -1.49
C TYR A 160 4.86 -14.10 -0.91
N GLU A 161 4.23 -15.03 -1.61
CA GLU A 161 4.50 -16.44 -1.45
C GLU A 161 5.51 -16.88 -2.51
N HIS A 162 6.60 -17.52 -2.09
CA HIS A 162 7.65 -17.97 -3.00
C HIS A 162 7.63 -19.49 -3.15
N GLN A 163 7.84 -19.96 -4.37
CA GLN A 163 8.00 -21.38 -4.68
C GLN A 163 9.19 -21.54 -5.62
N GLN A 164 10.15 -22.38 -5.24
CA GLN A 164 11.26 -22.76 -6.11
C GLN A 164 10.88 -24.03 -6.89
N ARG A 165 10.91 -23.97 -8.22
CA ARG A 165 10.70 -25.14 -9.09
C ARG A 165 12.06 -25.67 -9.53
N PHE A 166 12.52 -26.73 -8.88
CA PHE A 166 13.84 -27.33 -9.11
C PHE A 166 14.01 -27.87 -10.54
N GLN A 167 12.94 -28.36 -11.18
CA GLN A 167 13.01 -28.93 -12.53
C GLN A 167 13.41 -27.90 -13.59
N ASP A 168 12.96 -26.65 -13.44
CA ASP A 168 13.16 -25.59 -14.43
C ASP A 168 14.22 -24.58 -14.00
N ASN A 169 14.83 -24.79 -12.83
CA ASN A 169 15.66 -23.82 -12.13
C ASN A 169 15.01 -22.42 -12.16
N CYS A 170 13.76 -22.33 -11.70
CA CYS A 170 13.00 -21.08 -11.70
C CYS A 170 12.36 -20.78 -10.35
N TRP A 171 12.36 -19.48 -10.02
CA TRP A 171 11.65 -18.88 -8.91
C TRP A 171 10.27 -18.43 -9.37
N VAL A 172 9.26 -18.80 -8.60
CA VAL A 172 7.89 -18.32 -8.73
C VAL A 172 7.60 -17.47 -7.51
N ALA A 173 7.17 -16.23 -7.73
CA ALA A 173 6.70 -15.34 -6.68
C ALA A 173 5.22 -15.04 -6.93
N THR A 174 4.38 -15.22 -5.92
CA THR A 174 2.95 -14.90 -5.97
C THR A 174 2.67 -13.78 -5.00
N LEU A 175 2.39 -12.59 -5.54
CA LEU A 175 1.91 -11.44 -4.77
C LEU A 175 0.47 -11.68 -4.33
N VAL A 176 0.24 -11.76 -3.03
CA VAL A 176 -1.08 -11.96 -2.42
C VAL A 176 -1.57 -10.65 -1.85
N ILE A 177 -2.75 -10.21 -2.29
CA ILE A 177 -3.41 -8.98 -1.84
C ILE A 177 -4.80 -9.34 -1.31
N PRO A 178 -4.93 -9.65 0.00
CA PRO A 178 -6.20 -10.07 0.60
C PRO A 178 -7.29 -9.00 0.53
N SER A 179 -6.91 -7.73 0.51
CA SER A 179 -7.84 -6.60 0.46
C SER A 179 -8.43 -6.32 -0.91
N LEU A 180 -7.84 -6.90 -1.96
CA LEU A 180 -8.32 -6.73 -3.32
C LEU A 180 -9.35 -7.84 -3.57
N SER A 181 -10.64 -7.48 -3.65
CA SER A 181 -11.79 -8.39 -3.79
C SER A 181 -12.02 -9.35 -2.60
N GLY A 182 -13.27 -9.74 -2.34
CA GLY A 182 -13.66 -10.50 -1.15
C GLY A 182 -12.98 -11.86 -0.93
N SER A 183 -12.29 -12.41 -1.94
CA SER A 183 -11.50 -13.65 -1.84
C SER A 183 -9.98 -13.44 -1.76
N GLY A 184 -9.52 -12.18 -1.83
CA GLY A 184 -8.13 -11.86 -2.09
C GLY A 184 -7.71 -12.18 -3.53
N ARG A 185 -6.85 -11.34 -4.11
CA ARG A 185 -6.27 -11.59 -5.45
C ARG A 185 -4.80 -11.95 -5.36
N ARG A 186 -4.37 -12.71 -6.35
CA ARG A 186 -3.04 -13.29 -6.43
C ARG A 186 -2.47 -12.99 -7.81
N PHE A 187 -1.24 -12.52 -7.85
CA PHE A 187 -0.53 -12.17 -9.08
C PHE A 187 0.79 -12.92 -9.10
N THR A 188 1.00 -13.76 -10.10
CA THR A 188 2.17 -14.64 -10.15
C THR A 188 3.17 -14.14 -11.17
N GLY A 189 4.42 -14.05 -10.75
CA GLY A 189 5.58 -13.78 -11.57
C GLY A 189 6.56 -14.94 -11.52
N THR A 190 7.32 -15.13 -12.60
CA THR A 190 8.29 -16.22 -12.70
C THR A 190 9.61 -15.71 -13.28
N TRP A 191 10.72 -16.12 -12.69
CA TRP A 191 12.05 -15.78 -13.18
C TRP A 191 13.05 -16.90 -12.91
N ARG A 192 14.03 -17.11 -13.80
CA ARG A 192 14.97 -18.24 -13.67
C ARG A 192 15.93 -18.07 -12.49
N TYR A 193 16.56 -16.91 -12.37
CA TYR A 193 17.79 -16.82 -11.57
C TYR A 193 17.67 -16.02 -10.27
N SER A 194 16.53 -15.39 -10.01
CA SER A 194 16.39 -14.47 -8.87
C SER A 194 14.95 -14.39 -8.39
N GLN A 195 14.78 -14.55 -7.07
CA GLN A 195 13.52 -14.34 -6.36
C GLN A 195 13.03 -12.90 -6.51
N ALA A 196 13.91 -11.91 -6.37
CA ALA A 196 13.55 -10.49 -6.47
C ALA A 196 13.03 -10.12 -7.88
N ALA A 197 13.61 -10.73 -8.92
CA ALA A 197 13.12 -10.55 -10.29
C ALA A 197 11.75 -11.24 -10.50
N ALA A 198 11.52 -12.40 -9.87
CA ALA A 198 10.21 -13.03 -9.88
C ALA A 198 9.14 -12.13 -9.19
N GLU A 199 9.47 -11.52 -8.06
CA GLU A 199 8.59 -10.54 -7.40
C GLU A 199 8.29 -9.33 -8.28
N GLU A 200 9.30 -8.79 -8.98
CA GLU A 200 9.08 -7.67 -9.91
C GLU A 200 8.13 -8.08 -11.02
N THR A 201 8.29 -9.27 -11.62
CA THR A 201 7.34 -9.77 -12.64
C THR A 201 5.92 -9.99 -12.09
N ALA A 202 5.78 -10.37 -10.82
CA ALA A 202 4.48 -10.47 -10.15
C ALA A 202 3.83 -9.08 -10.00
N CYS A 203 4.63 -8.07 -9.64
CA CYS A 203 4.19 -6.67 -9.59
C CYS A 203 3.82 -6.12 -10.96
N VAL A 204 4.56 -6.46 -12.01
CA VAL A 204 4.21 -6.10 -13.40
C VAL A 204 2.87 -6.73 -13.80
N THR A 205 2.64 -8.00 -13.44
CA THR A 205 1.36 -8.67 -13.68
C THR A 205 0.22 -7.95 -12.94
N PHE A 206 0.43 -7.56 -11.68
CA PHE A 206 -0.49 -6.69 -10.93
C PHE A 206 -0.72 -5.35 -11.64
N GLN A 207 0.35 -4.72 -12.15
CA GLN A 207 0.28 -3.42 -12.79
C GLN A 207 -0.59 -3.43 -14.05
N PHE A 208 -0.63 -4.53 -14.79
CA PHE A 208 -1.41 -4.67 -16.03
C PHE A 208 -2.78 -5.33 -15.85
N ASP A 209 -3.13 -5.75 -14.64
CA ASP A 209 -4.43 -6.36 -14.36
C ASP A 209 -5.60 -5.38 -14.57
N GLU A 210 -6.65 -5.81 -15.28
CA GLU A 210 -7.78 -4.96 -15.66
C GLU A 210 -8.54 -4.37 -14.47
N GLN A 211 -8.72 -5.13 -13.40
CA GLN A 211 -9.42 -4.65 -12.21
C GLN A 211 -8.56 -3.68 -11.41
N VAL A 212 -7.25 -3.94 -11.32
CA VAL A 212 -6.30 -3.00 -10.71
C VAL A 212 -6.30 -1.69 -11.51
N GLN A 213 -6.35 -1.77 -12.84
CA GLN A 213 -6.45 -0.64 -13.75
C GLN A 213 -7.76 0.16 -13.58
N GLU A 214 -8.87 -0.52 -13.34
CA GLU A 214 -10.15 0.12 -13.01
C GLU A 214 -10.09 0.84 -11.65
N ILE A 215 -9.60 0.15 -10.62
CA ILE A 215 -9.51 0.70 -9.26
C ILE A 215 -8.53 1.87 -9.22
N ARG A 216 -7.36 1.77 -9.86
CA ARG A 216 -6.34 2.83 -9.81
C ARG A 216 -6.84 4.16 -10.36
N ARG A 217 -7.74 4.14 -11.35
CA ARG A 217 -8.35 5.34 -11.94
C ARG A 217 -9.35 6.01 -11.00
N ASN A 218 -9.84 5.25 -10.02
CA ASN A 218 -10.84 5.66 -9.05
C ASN A 218 -10.26 5.71 -7.63
N LEU A 219 -8.95 5.84 -7.42
CA LEU A 219 -8.39 5.99 -6.07
C LEU A 219 -8.64 7.41 -5.54
N PRO A 220 -9.00 7.61 -4.25
CA PRO A 220 -9.07 8.95 -3.68
C PRO A 220 -7.69 9.63 -3.72
N PRO A 221 -7.59 10.97 -3.74
CA PRO A 221 -6.31 11.67 -3.64
C PRO A 221 -5.52 11.22 -2.41
N THR A 222 -4.21 11.42 -2.41
CA THR A 222 -3.40 11.07 -1.24
C THR A 222 -3.85 11.86 0.00
N MET A 223 -3.79 11.23 1.18
CA MET A 223 -4.18 11.90 2.42
C MET A 223 -3.40 13.19 2.69
N LYS A 224 -2.13 13.24 2.26
CA LYS A 224 -1.33 14.47 2.28
C LYS A 224 -1.99 15.58 1.47
N LYS A 225 -2.34 15.33 0.19
CA LYS A 225 -3.02 16.31 -0.66
C LYS A 225 -4.37 16.77 -0.07
N ILE A 226 -5.15 15.85 0.49
CA ILE A 226 -6.44 16.19 1.13
C ILE A 226 -6.20 17.11 2.34
N LYS A 227 -5.26 16.76 3.22
CA LYS A 227 -4.89 17.55 4.41
C LYS A 227 -4.37 18.94 4.03
N ASP A 228 -3.50 19.02 3.02
CA ASP A 228 -2.94 20.28 2.54
C ASP A 228 -4.05 21.19 2.02
N TYR A 229 -5.01 20.63 1.28
CA TYR A 229 -6.13 21.36 0.69
C TYR A 229 -7.10 21.97 1.72
N ILE A 230 -7.35 21.27 2.83
CA ILE A 230 -8.30 21.70 3.87
C ILE A 230 -7.62 22.12 5.17
N SER A 231 -6.33 22.45 5.11
CA SER A 231 -5.55 22.85 6.28
C SER A 231 -6.11 24.12 6.94
N LEU A 232 -6.20 24.09 8.27
CA LEU A 232 -6.56 25.26 9.08
C LEU A 232 -5.37 26.19 9.24
N ASP A 233 -5.58 27.47 8.92
CA ASP A 233 -4.63 28.53 9.19
C ASP A 233 -4.57 28.87 10.69
N THR A 234 -3.49 29.53 11.10
CA THR A 234 -3.23 29.86 12.51
C THR A 234 -4.34 30.72 13.12
N ARG A 235 -4.95 31.60 12.32
CA ARG A 235 -6.06 32.46 12.79
C ARG A 235 -7.29 31.62 13.13
N ARG A 236 -7.76 30.73 12.24
CA ARG A 236 -8.92 29.87 12.53
C ARG A 236 -8.66 28.93 13.69
N LYS A 237 -7.44 28.41 13.84
CA LYS A 237 -7.09 27.58 15.01
C LYS A 237 -7.33 28.34 16.32
N LYS A 238 -6.96 29.63 16.37
CA LYS A 238 -7.22 30.51 17.53
C LYS A 238 -8.71 30.80 17.71
N GLU A 239 -9.44 31.10 16.63
CA GLU A 239 -10.89 31.37 16.70
C GLU A 239 -11.67 30.11 17.17
N LEU A 240 -11.34 28.93 16.67
CA LEU A 240 -11.92 27.66 17.11
C LEU A 240 -11.62 27.37 18.59
N ALA A 241 -10.38 27.61 19.02
CA ALA A 241 -9.99 27.45 20.41
C ALA A 241 -10.75 28.43 21.33
N ALA A 242 -10.96 29.67 20.91
CA ALA A 242 -11.76 30.66 21.64
C ALA A 242 -13.25 30.24 21.76
N LEU A 243 -13.75 29.47 20.79
CA LEU A 243 -15.09 28.87 20.83
C LEU A 243 -15.16 27.56 21.63
N GLY A 244 -14.04 27.11 22.22
CA GLY A 244 -13.99 25.88 23.03
C GLY A 244 -13.75 24.59 22.24
N TYR A 245 -13.42 24.65 20.95
CA TYR A 245 -13.14 23.48 20.13
C TYR A 245 -11.64 23.20 20.03
N THR A 246 -11.26 21.92 19.98
CA THR A 246 -9.88 21.49 19.70
C THR A 246 -9.62 21.49 18.19
N PRO A 247 -8.72 22.34 17.65
CA PRO A 247 -8.54 22.48 16.20
C PRO A 247 -8.09 21.19 15.50
N ALA A 248 -7.37 20.31 16.19
CA ALA A 248 -6.95 19.02 15.64
C ALA A 248 -8.14 18.08 15.37
N VAL A 249 -9.12 18.04 16.26
CA VAL A 249 -10.35 17.25 16.09
C VAL A 249 -11.18 17.82 14.94
N VAL A 250 -11.35 19.15 14.89
CA VAL A 250 -12.05 19.82 13.79
C VAL A 250 -11.37 19.53 12.44
N GLN A 251 -10.05 19.64 12.37
CA GLN A 251 -9.28 19.30 11.15
C GLN A 251 -9.49 17.84 10.74
N HIS A 252 -9.50 16.91 11.71
CA HIS A 252 -9.74 15.50 11.45
C HIS A 252 -11.14 15.29 10.85
N ASP A 253 -12.18 15.89 11.43
CA ASP A 253 -13.55 15.79 10.94
C ASP A 253 -13.70 16.39 9.54
N MET A 254 -13.02 17.51 9.29
CA MET A 254 -12.97 18.12 7.95
C MET A 254 -12.38 17.15 6.92
N VAL A 255 -11.26 16.51 7.26
CA VAL A 255 -10.59 15.51 6.40
C VAL A 255 -11.50 14.31 6.19
N ALA A 256 -12.12 13.78 7.24
CA ALA A 256 -13.00 12.63 7.15
C ALA A 256 -14.21 12.91 6.26
N GLN A 257 -14.85 14.09 6.38
CA GLN A 257 -15.97 14.47 5.54
C GLN A 257 -15.58 14.66 4.08
N ALA A 258 -14.47 15.36 3.81
CA ALA A 258 -13.96 15.52 2.46
C ALA A 258 -13.59 14.16 1.84
N TYR A 259 -12.96 13.29 2.63
CA TYR A 259 -12.58 11.93 2.22
C TYR A 259 -13.81 11.09 1.86
N ASN A 260 -14.85 11.09 2.70
CA ASN A 260 -16.11 10.40 2.43
C ASN A 260 -16.84 10.96 1.20
N GLY A 261 -16.65 12.24 0.88
CA GLY A 261 -17.15 12.84 -0.36
C GLY A 261 -16.58 12.20 -1.62
N PHE A 262 -15.37 11.63 -1.61
CA PHE A 262 -14.84 10.93 -2.77
C PHE A 262 -15.58 9.62 -3.07
N ARG A 263 -16.20 9.00 -2.07
CA ARG A 263 -17.00 7.78 -2.25
C ARG A 263 -18.17 8.01 -3.20
N SER A 264 -18.85 9.15 -3.09
CA SER A 264 -19.97 9.50 -3.98
C SER A 264 -19.52 9.84 -5.41
N LEU A 265 -18.23 10.13 -5.61
CA LEU A 265 -17.62 10.32 -6.93
C LEU A 265 -17.17 9.02 -7.58
N GLY A 266 -17.48 7.87 -6.98
CA GLY A 266 -17.10 6.55 -7.47
C GLY A 266 -15.69 6.13 -7.09
N CYS A 267 -15.03 6.85 -6.16
CA CYS A 267 -13.73 6.41 -5.69
C CYS A 267 -13.83 5.09 -4.91
N ARG A 268 -12.76 4.29 -4.96
CA ARG A 268 -12.67 2.97 -4.36
C ARG A 268 -11.51 2.89 -3.38
N THR A 269 -11.77 2.23 -2.26
CA THR A 269 -10.81 1.91 -1.21
C THR A 269 -11.17 0.53 -0.68
N ALA A 270 -10.24 -0.17 -0.04
CA ALA A 270 -10.52 -1.48 0.54
C ALA A 270 -11.72 -1.41 1.50
N GLU A 271 -11.76 -0.40 2.37
CA GLU A 271 -12.85 -0.18 3.32
C GLU A 271 -14.21 0.00 2.62
N TRP A 272 -14.26 0.79 1.54
CA TRP A 272 -15.51 1.03 0.81
C TRP A 272 -15.95 -0.15 -0.06
N ASP A 273 -15.01 -0.99 -0.46
CA ASP A 273 -15.26 -2.26 -1.17
C ASP A 273 -15.75 -3.37 -0.21
N GLY A 274 -15.99 -3.04 1.07
CA GLY A 274 -16.51 -3.98 2.06
C GLY A 274 -15.44 -4.85 2.71
N TRP A 275 -14.16 -4.56 2.47
CA TRP A 275 -13.08 -5.22 3.20
C TRP A 275 -13.04 -4.70 4.63
N GLN A 276 -13.56 -5.50 5.55
CA GLN A 276 -13.34 -5.31 6.97
C GLN A 276 -12.17 -6.18 7.38
N TRP A 277 -11.23 -5.59 8.10
CA TRP A 277 -10.25 -6.40 8.78
C TRP A 277 -10.88 -6.92 10.06
N ASP A 278 -11.13 -8.23 10.09
CA ASP A 278 -11.40 -8.92 11.32
C ASP A 278 -10.09 -8.92 12.11
N GLY A 279 -10.05 -8.09 13.14
CA GLY A 279 -8.86 -7.77 13.92
C GLY A 279 -8.27 -8.91 14.73
N ASP A 280 -8.60 -10.13 14.36
CA ASP A 280 -8.53 -11.32 15.18
C ASP A 280 -7.90 -12.44 14.35
N ASP A 281 -6.71 -12.15 13.79
CA ASP A 281 -5.70 -13.20 13.67
C ASP A 281 -5.26 -13.51 15.10
N GLY A 282 -6.12 -14.28 15.80
CA GLY A 282 -5.74 -15.01 16.99
C GLY A 282 -4.39 -15.62 16.72
N ALA A 283 -3.47 -15.36 17.65
CA ALA A 283 -2.12 -15.91 17.70
C ALA A 283 -2.07 -17.27 16.99
N ARG A 284 -1.54 -17.29 15.77
CA ARG A 284 -1.18 -18.57 15.16
C ARG A 284 -0.12 -19.17 16.08
N PRO A 285 -0.30 -20.42 16.54
CA PRO A 285 0.61 -21.10 17.46
C PRO A 285 2.02 -21.22 16.88
#